data_AF-A0A9Q8Z0V4-F1
#
_entry.id   AF-A0A9Q8Z0V4-F1
#
_cell.length_a   1.000
_cell.length_b   1.000
_cell.length_c   1.000
_cell.angle_alpha   90.00
_cell.angle_beta   90.00
_cell.angle_gamma   90.00
#
_symmetry.space_group_name_H-M   'P 1'
#
loop_
_entity.id
_entity.type
_entity.pdbx_description
1 polymer ?
#
loop_
_entity_poly.entity_id
_entity_poly.type
_entity_poly.pdbx_seq_one_letter_code
_entity_poly.pdbx_strand_id
1 'polypeptide(L)'
;MIAEDTLISYRERSHIFADLLLETKNNAYVGIEADASFLVGRAHVDENSYVELELSNKSQWIVTPGNNNQQNSKSTDSSLSFMRLIDSSIVFKKATGGNYQTLHIGKLAGDTLDYTYVASDARLFVNASLATDSQNKRVRADKLLIYGNVYGKTKVHVVEFSVNSRKKKP
;
A
#
# COMPACT_ATOMS: atom_id res chain seq x y z
N MET A 1 23.92 16.04 -14.30
CA MET A 1 23.42 14.91 -13.49
C MET A 1 21.96 14.77 -13.86
N ILE A 2 21.63 13.73 -14.63
CA ILE A 2 20.36 13.62 -15.34
C ILE A 2 19.32 13.10 -14.34
N ALA A 3 18.30 13.90 -14.04
CA ALA A 3 17.08 13.40 -13.43
C ALA A 3 16.32 12.66 -14.55
N GLU A 4 16.25 11.34 -14.45
CA GLU A 4 15.42 10.56 -15.37
C GLU A 4 14.00 10.54 -14.84
N ASP A 5 13.23 11.56 -15.20
CA ASP A 5 11.79 11.59 -14.96
C ASP A 5 11.15 10.47 -15.78
N THR A 6 10.59 9.46 -15.10
CA THR A 6 9.96 8.31 -15.75
C THR A 6 8.46 8.35 -15.50
N LEU A 7 7.67 8.41 -16.57
CA LEU A 7 6.21 8.27 -16.50
C LEU A 7 5.79 6.91 -17.08
N ILE A 8 5.07 6.13 -16.28
CA ILE A 8 4.53 4.83 -16.67
C ILE A 8 3.00 4.92 -16.64
N SER A 9 2.36 4.74 -17.79
CA SER A 9 0.89 4.73 -17.89
C SER A 9 0.36 3.34 -18.21
N TYR A 10 -0.53 2.82 -17.37
CA TYR A 10 -1.31 1.62 -17.61
C TYR A 10 -2.73 2.00 -18.01
N ARG A 11 -3.11 1.67 -19.24
CA ARG A 11 -4.41 2.01 -19.84
C ARG A 11 -5.11 0.74 -20.35
N GLU A 12 -6.32 0.91 -20.88
CA GLU A 12 -7.05 -0.17 -21.58
C GLU A 12 -7.33 -1.41 -20.73
N ARG A 13 -7.53 -1.24 -19.42
CA ARG A 13 -7.76 -2.36 -18.49
C ARG A 13 -6.58 -3.32 -18.41
N SER A 14 -5.38 -2.76 -18.35
CA SER A 14 -4.15 -3.52 -18.14
C SER A 14 -4.16 -4.25 -16.80
N HIS A 15 -3.55 -5.43 -16.76
CA HIS A 15 -3.37 -6.22 -15.55
C HIS A 15 -1.87 -6.51 -15.35
N ILE A 16 -1.30 -5.95 -14.29
CA ILE A 16 0.13 -6.04 -13.98
C ILE A 16 0.30 -6.86 -12.71
N PHE A 17 1.08 -7.94 -12.80
CA PHE A 17 1.38 -8.82 -11.70
C PHE A 17 2.88 -8.89 -11.48
N ALA A 18 3.34 -8.37 -10.36
CA ALA A 18 4.72 -8.46 -9.94
C ALA A 18 4.80 -8.74 -8.44
N ASP A 19 5.88 -9.39 -8.00
CA ASP A 19 6.19 -9.44 -6.57
C ASP A 19 6.60 -8.04 -6.09
N LEU A 20 7.41 -7.35 -6.89
CA LEU A 20 7.87 -5.98 -6.74
C LEU A 20 7.33 -5.16 -7.91
N LEU A 21 6.27 -4.41 -7.66
CA LEU A 21 5.66 -3.50 -8.63
C LEU A 21 6.60 -2.33 -8.93
N LEU A 22 7.31 -1.84 -7.91
CA LEU A 22 8.20 -0.70 -8.04
C LEU A 22 9.33 -0.74 -7.01
N GLU A 23 10.54 -0.45 -7.46
CA GLU A 23 11.68 -0.09 -6.60
C GLU A 23 12.42 1.08 -7.25
N THR A 24 12.61 2.16 -6.50
CA THR A 24 13.47 3.26 -6.93
C THR A 24 14.82 3.19 -6.25
N LYS A 25 15.85 3.68 -6.96
CA LYS A 25 17.20 3.93 -6.45
C LYS A 25 17.69 5.23 -7.07
N ASN A 26 18.65 5.87 -6.40
CA ASN A 26 19.46 6.96 -6.97
C ASN A 26 18.65 8.23 -7.34
N ASN A 27 17.82 8.75 -6.42
CA ASN A 27 17.18 10.07 -6.59
C ASN A 27 16.32 10.17 -7.87
N ALA A 28 15.53 9.13 -8.12
CA ALA A 28 14.65 9.04 -9.29
C ALA A 28 13.30 9.71 -9.03
N TYR A 29 12.69 10.25 -10.09
CA TYR A 29 11.29 10.66 -10.08
C TYR A 29 10.49 9.68 -10.95
N VAL A 30 9.47 9.03 -10.37
CA VAL A 30 8.62 8.08 -11.09
C VAL A 30 7.15 8.41 -10.89
N GLY A 31 6.45 8.68 -12.00
CA GLY A 31 5.01 8.77 -12.04
C GLY A 31 4.38 7.48 -12.56
N ILE A 32 3.37 6.97 -11.86
CA ILE A 32 2.55 5.84 -12.32
C ILE A 32 1.10 6.29 -12.41
N GLU A 33 0.54 6.21 -13.61
CA GLU A 33 -0.88 6.45 -13.86
C GLU A 33 -1.55 5.14 -14.26
N ALA A 34 -2.62 4.74 -13.57
CA ALA A 34 -3.38 3.55 -13.91
C ALA A 34 -4.85 3.88 -14.08
N ASP A 35 -5.34 3.68 -15.31
CA ASP A 35 -6.73 3.94 -15.68
C ASP A 35 -7.47 2.63 -15.96
N ALA A 36 -8.56 2.40 -15.22
CA ALA A 36 -9.36 1.19 -15.28
C ALA A 36 -8.56 -0.11 -15.20
N SER A 37 -7.42 -0.09 -14.51
CA SER A 37 -6.37 -1.10 -14.55
C SER A 37 -6.14 -1.76 -13.19
N PHE A 38 -5.49 -2.92 -13.20
CA PHE A 38 -5.25 -3.74 -12.03
C PHE A 38 -3.77 -3.96 -11.81
N LEU A 39 -3.27 -3.54 -10.65
CA LEU A 39 -1.86 -3.63 -10.26
C LEU A 39 -1.72 -4.56 -9.06
N VAL A 40 -0.72 -5.45 -9.09
CA VAL A 40 -0.37 -6.31 -7.95
C VAL A 40 1.13 -6.21 -7.71
N GLY A 41 1.50 -6.02 -6.45
CA GLY A 41 2.88 -6.09 -6.00
C GLY A 41 3.20 -5.08 -4.90
N ARG A 42 4.40 -5.18 -4.35
CA ARG A 42 4.92 -4.22 -3.36
C ARG A 42 5.59 -3.02 -4.04
N ALA A 43 5.65 -1.89 -3.35
CA ALA A 43 6.40 -0.71 -3.79
C ALA A 43 7.43 -0.30 -2.74
N HIS A 44 8.64 0.05 -3.15
CA HIS A 44 9.66 0.58 -2.25
C HIS A 44 10.30 1.83 -2.85
N VAL A 45 10.25 2.93 -2.10
CA VAL A 45 10.86 4.20 -2.46
C VAL A 45 11.98 4.50 -1.48
N ASP A 46 13.19 4.72 -2.01
CA ASP A 46 14.32 5.20 -1.21
C ASP A 46 14.14 6.66 -0.80
N GLU A 47 14.88 7.11 0.21
CA GLU A 47 14.69 8.43 0.84
C GLU A 47 14.82 9.62 -0.11
N ASN A 48 15.65 9.48 -1.16
CA ASN A 48 15.94 10.57 -2.09
C ASN A 48 15.00 10.56 -3.30
N SER A 49 14.50 9.40 -3.69
CA SER A 49 13.56 9.28 -4.82
C SER A 49 12.16 9.79 -4.48
N TYR A 50 11.39 10.09 -5.52
CA TYR A 50 10.01 10.52 -5.42
C TYR A 50 9.14 9.65 -6.33
N VAL A 51 8.08 9.08 -5.77
CA VAL A 51 7.12 8.30 -6.53
C VAL A 51 5.70 8.76 -6.26
N GLU A 52 4.99 9.01 -7.34
CA GLU A 52 3.55 9.21 -7.35
C GLU A 52 2.82 8.03 -8.00
N LEU A 53 1.72 7.62 -7.36
CA LEU A 53 0.78 6.65 -7.92
C LEU A 53 -0.61 7.27 -8.01
N GLU A 54 -1.13 7.33 -9.23
CA GLU A 54 -2.49 7.78 -9.52
C GLU A 54 -3.32 6.60 -10.05
N LEU A 55 -4.44 6.33 -9.38
CA LEU A 55 -5.41 5.31 -9.77
C LEU A 55 -6.74 5.98 -10.13
N SER A 56 -7.25 5.74 -11.34
CA SER A 56 -8.53 6.27 -11.84
C SER A 56 -9.47 5.18 -12.36
N ASN A 57 -10.76 5.48 -12.42
CA ASN A 57 -11.77 4.70 -13.16
C ASN A 57 -11.86 3.22 -12.77
N LYS A 58 -12.06 2.94 -11.48
CA LYS A 58 -12.14 1.60 -10.88
C LYS A 58 -10.83 0.83 -10.87
N SER A 59 -9.71 1.52 -11.07
CA SER A 59 -8.39 0.94 -10.88
C SER A 59 -8.22 0.38 -9.48
N GLN A 60 -7.43 -0.69 -9.38
CA GLN A 60 -7.10 -1.32 -8.10
C GLN A 60 -5.62 -1.60 -7.99
N TRP A 61 -5.08 -1.35 -6.80
CA TRP A 61 -3.76 -1.84 -6.43
C TRP A 61 -3.86 -2.83 -5.26
N ILE A 62 -3.44 -4.07 -5.52
CA ILE A 62 -3.25 -5.09 -4.49
C ILE A 62 -1.84 -5.01 -3.92
N VAL A 63 -1.75 -4.55 -2.67
CA VAL A 63 -0.50 -4.46 -1.91
C VAL A 63 -0.13 -5.83 -1.37
N THR A 64 1.05 -6.32 -1.72
CA THR A 64 1.53 -7.65 -1.30
C THR A 64 2.61 -7.55 -0.22
N PRO A 65 2.63 -8.49 0.74
CA PRO A 65 3.64 -8.46 1.80
C PRO A 65 5.01 -8.86 1.25
N GLY A 66 6.07 -8.31 1.84
CA GLY A 66 7.44 -8.75 1.55
C GLY A 66 7.70 -10.22 1.90
N ASN A 67 8.59 -10.88 1.17
CA ASN A 67 9.04 -12.24 1.47
C ASN A 67 10.09 -12.23 2.60
N ASN A 68 9.75 -12.84 3.75
CA ASN A 68 10.63 -12.95 4.93
C ASN A 68 11.85 -13.86 4.74
N ASN A 69 12.01 -14.51 3.57
CA ASN A 69 13.12 -15.41 3.28
C ASN A 69 14.42 -14.68 2.92
N GLN A 70 14.40 -13.34 2.82
CA GLN A 70 15.60 -12.54 2.65
C GLN A 70 16.09 -12.07 4.03
N GLN A 71 17.18 -12.69 4.50
CA GLN A 71 17.84 -12.48 5.81
C GLN A 71 18.31 -11.03 6.10
N ASN A 72 18.08 -10.08 5.19
CA ASN A 72 18.46 -8.69 5.36
C ASN A 72 17.20 -7.82 5.46
N SER A 73 16.93 -7.38 6.69
CA SER A 73 15.78 -6.63 7.20
C SER A 73 15.53 -5.27 6.55
N LYS A 74 15.26 -5.23 5.24
CA LYS A 74 14.51 -4.11 4.65
C LYS A 74 13.04 -4.37 4.91
N SER A 75 12.35 -3.38 5.48
CA SER A 75 10.93 -3.48 5.87
C SER A 75 10.10 -4.21 4.82
N THR A 76 9.25 -5.14 5.23
CA THR A 76 8.29 -5.84 4.36
C THR A 76 7.16 -4.94 3.88
N ASP A 77 7.10 -3.71 4.40
CA ASP A 77 6.10 -2.72 4.09
C ASP A 77 6.31 -2.14 2.70
N SER A 78 5.24 -1.52 2.19
CA SER A 78 5.29 -0.75 0.95
C SER A 78 5.38 0.75 1.26
N SER A 79 6.06 1.51 0.41
CA SER A 79 6.13 2.96 0.51
C SER A 79 5.92 3.64 -0.84
N LEU A 80 5.33 4.83 -0.81
CA LEU A 80 5.22 5.79 -1.94
C LEU A 80 5.39 7.22 -1.41
N SER A 81 5.72 8.18 -2.27
CA SER A 81 5.81 9.59 -1.88
C SER A 81 4.46 10.31 -1.96
N PHE A 82 3.65 10.01 -2.98
CA PHE A 82 2.33 10.59 -3.17
C PHE A 82 1.35 9.57 -3.71
N MET A 83 0.06 9.75 -3.38
CA MET A 83 -1.00 8.92 -3.94
C MET A 83 -2.28 9.70 -4.21
N ARG A 84 -2.83 9.48 -5.41
CA ARG A 84 -4.15 9.98 -5.82
C ARG A 84 -5.07 8.83 -6.19
N LEU A 85 -6.28 8.82 -5.64
CA LEU A 85 -7.30 7.82 -5.91
C LEU A 85 -8.58 8.49 -6.38
N ILE A 86 -9.06 8.14 -7.58
CA ILE A 86 -10.31 8.64 -8.16
C ILE A 86 -11.16 7.43 -8.58
N ASP A 87 -12.32 7.24 -7.92
CA ASP A 87 -13.17 6.03 -8.04
C ASP A 87 -12.30 4.76 -8.08
N SER A 88 -11.40 4.59 -7.12
CA SER A 88 -10.38 3.54 -7.18
C SER A 88 -10.17 2.88 -5.82
N SER A 89 -9.36 1.83 -5.77
CA SER A 89 -9.18 1.09 -4.53
C SER A 89 -7.76 0.60 -4.26
N ILE A 90 -7.44 0.56 -2.97
CA ILE A 90 -6.28 -0.14 -2.44
C ILE A 90 -6.79 -1.37 -1.71
N VAL A 91 -6.18 -2.52 -1.99
CA VAL A 91 -6.52 -3.79 -1.36
C VAL A 91 -5.27 -4.38 -0.74
N PHE A 92 -5.25 -4.55 0.57
CA PHE A 92 -4.19 -5.33 1.19
C PHE A 92 -4.41 -6.82 0.90
N LYS A 93 -3.44 -7.47 0.25
CA LYS A 93 -3.43 -8.91 0.08
C LYS A 93 -3.53 -9.57 1.46
N LYS A 94 -4.32 -10.64 1.54
CA LYS A 94 -4.56 -11.38 2.76
C LYS A 94 -3.26 -11.77 3.47
N ALA A 95 -3.18 -11.43 4.76
CA ALA A 95 -2.06 -11.80 5.62
C ALA A 95 -1.88 -13.32 5.69
N THR A 96 -0.71 -13.82 5.28
CA THR A 96 -0.28 -15.20 5.50
C THR A 96 0.54 -15.28 6.78
N GLY A 97 0.20 -16.21 7.69
CA GLY A 97 0.94 -16.39 8.94
C GLY A 97 0.71 -15.30 10.00
N GLY A 98 -0.30 -14.43 9.83
CA GLY A 98 -0.61 -13.36 10.77
C GLY A 98 0.27 -12.10 10.62
N ASN A 99 1.01 -12.00 9.51
CA ASN A 99 1.81 -10.84 9.15
C ASN A 99 0.93 -9.80 8.47
N TYR A 100 0.53 -8.79 9.24
CA TYR A 100 -0.13 -7.59 8.71
C TYR A 100 0.90 -6.63 8.16
N GLN A 101 0.50 -5.86 7.17
CA GLN A 101 1.38 -5.03 6.37
C GLN A 101 1.03 -3.55 6.51
N THR A 102 2.04 -2.70 6.39
CA THR A 102 1.87 -1.24 6.38
C THR A 102 2.15 -0.71 4.98
N LEU A 103 1.32 0.22 4.52
CA LEU A 103 1.59 1.09 3.38
C LEU A 103 1.89 2.48 3.92
N HIS A 104 3.09 2.98 3.65
CA HIS A 104 3.54 4.32 4.02
C HIS A 104 3.42 5.25 2.82
N ILE A 105 2.79 6.41 3.00
CA ILE A 105 2.62 7.43 1.96
C ILE A 105 3.21 8.74 2.46
N GLY A 106 4.10 9.34 1.70
CA GLY A 106 4.80 10.57 2.07
C GLY A 106 6.27 10.36 2.43
N LYS A 107 7.03 11.45 2.36
CA LYS A 107 8.40 11.50 2.85
C LYS A 107 8.42 11.91 4.32
N LEU A 108 9.35 11.34 5.10
CA LEU A 108 9.60 11.80 6.48
C LEU A 108 10.34 13.15 6.54
N ALA A 109 10.91 13.64 5.43
CA ALA A 109 11.61 14.91 5.40
C ALA A 109 11.41 15.65 4.06
N GLY A 110 11.14 16.95 4.15
CA GLY A 110 11.83 17.92 3.28
C GLY A 110 11.07 18.63 2.16
N ASP A 111 9.83 18.29 1.83
CA ASP A 111 9.07 19.10 0.88
C ASP A 111 7.56 19.06 1.16
N THR A 112 6.98 20.24 1.37
CA THR A 112 5.56 20.44 1.61
C THR A 112 4.82 20.51 0.29
N LEU A 113 4.46 19.37 -0.27
CA LEU A 113 3.33 19.32 -1.18
C LEU A 113 2.07 19.72 -0.42
N ASP A 114 1.15 20.43 -1.07
CA ASP A 114 -0.13 20.82 -0.47
C ASP A 114 -0.88 19.59 0.08
N TYR A 115 -0.76 18.44 -0.61
CA TYR A 115 -1.29 17.15 -0.20
C TYR A 115 -0.37 15.98 -0.57
N THR A 116 -0.29 14.98 0.30
CA THR A 116 0.44 13.72 0.10
C THR A 116 -0.50 12.58 -0.32
N TYR A 117 -1.77 12.69 0.08
CA TYR A 117 -2.82 11.73 -0.27
C TYR A 117 -4.08 12.48 -0.68
N VAL A 118 -4.57 12.18 -1.88
CA VAL A 118 -5.77 12.80 -2.45
C VAL A 118 -6.77 11.70 -2.83
N ALA A 119 -8.01 11.81 -2.35
CA ALA A 119 -9.02 10.79 -2.59
C ALA A 119 -10.38 11.35 -2.99
N SER A 120 -10.94 10.82 -4.08
CA SER A 120 -12.32 11.04 -4.53
C SER A 120 -12.95 9.68 -4.82
N ASP A 121 -14.01 9.32 -4.09
CA ASP A 121 -14.63 7.99 -4.15
C ASP A 121 -13.64 6.82 -4.00
N ALA A 122 -12.67 6.98 -3.11
CA ALA A 122 -11.64 5.98 -2.87
C ALA A 122 -12.12 4.90 -1.89
N ARG A 123 -11.64 3.67 -2.08
CA ARG A 123 -11.90 2.52 -1.21
C ARG A 123 -10.59 1.94 -0.68
N LEU A 124 -10.56 1.60 0.60
CA LEU A 124 -9.44 0.92 1.22
C LEU A 124 -9.93 -0.37 1.86
N PHE A 125 -9.40 -1.52 1.42
CA PHE A 125 -9.71 -2.81 2.00
C PHE A 125 -8.56 -3.26 2.90
N VAL A 126 -8.85 -3.38 4.21
CA VAL A 126 -7.88 -3.77 5.24
C VAL A 126 -8.25 -5.11 5.84
N ASN A 127 -7.26 -5.96 6.09
CA ASN A 127 -7.45 -7.17 6.88
C ASN A 127 -7.32 -6.82 8.36
N ALA A 128 -8.16 -7.38 9.22
CA ALA A 128 -8.05 -7.23 10.67
C ALA A 128 -8.41 -8.52 11.42
N SER A 129 -7.79 -8.75 12.58
CA SER A 129 -8.18 -9.79 13.53
C SER A 129 -8.17 -9.26 14.95
N LEU A 130 -9.05 -9.83 15.77
CA LEU A 130 -9.07 -9.64 17.20
C LEU A 130 -8.51 -10.88 17.86
N ALA A 131 -7.33 -10.77 18.48
CA ALA A 131 -6.82 -11.81 19.36
C ALA A 131 -7.39 -11.57 20.77
N THR A 132 -8.24 -12.48 21.23
CA THR A 132 -8.72 -12.53 22.62
C THR A 132 -7.94 -13.61 23.35
N ASP A 133 -6.89 -13.24 24.07
CA ASP A 133 -6.43 -14.07 25.18
C ASP A 133 -7.19 -13.66 26.46
N SER A 134 -7.17 -14.51 27.48
CA SER A 134 -8.02 -14.40 28.67
C SER A 134 -7.79 -13.14 29.52
N GLN A 135 -6.83 -12.28 29.16
CA GLN A 135 -6.46 -11.08 29.92
C GLN A 135 -6.27 -9.83 29.03
N ASN A 136 -5.98 -9.96 27.72
CA ASN A 136 -5.74 -8.83 26.83
C ASN A 136 -6.39 -8.99 25.44
N LYS A 137 -7.15 -7.97 25.03
CA LYS A 137 -7.65 -7.84 23.66
C LYS A 137 -6.60 -7.12 22.81
N ARG A 138 -6.05 -7.79 21.80
CA ARG A 138 -5.13 -7.16 20.84
C ARG A 138 -5.70 -7.21 19.43
N VAL A 139 -5.90 -6.04 18.84
CA VAL A 139 -6.24 -5.90 17.43
C VAL A 139 -4.96 -5.94 16.60
N ARG A 140 -4.95 -6.75 15.55
CA ARG A 140 -3.91 -6.73 14.52
C ARG A 140 -4.58 -6.43 13.19
N ALA A 141 -4.07 -5.46 12.45
CA ALA A 141 -4.67 -5.02 11.20
C ALA A 141 -3.60 -4.47 10.26
N ASP A 142 -3.90 -4.48 8.96
CA ASP A 142 -3.14 -3.72 7.98
C ASP A 142 -3.28 -2.23 8.25
N LYS A 143 -2.28 -1.46 7.82
CA LYS A 143 -2.19 -0.03 8.13
C LYS A 143 -1.88 0.77 6.89
N LEU A 144 -2.58 1.89 6.72
CA LEU A 144 -2.17 2.98 5.85
C LEU A 144 -1.67 4.10 6.75
N LEU A 145 -0.39 4.46 6.64
CA LEU A 145 0.21 5.58 7.35
C LEU A 145 0.56 6.68 6.35
N ILE A 146 0.01 7.87 6.57
CA ILE A 146 0.22 9.02 5.69
C ILE A 146 1.01 10.08 6.46
N TYR A 147 2.16 10.48 5.92
CA TYR A 147 3.04 11.50 6.45
C TYR A 147 2.88 12.77 5.62
N GLY A 148 1.93 13.59 6.01
CA GLY A 148 1.63 14.88 5.38
C GLY A 148 0.13 15.11 5.24
N ASN A 149 -0.22 16.05 4.38
CA ASN A 149 -1.60 16.53 4.27
C ASN A 149 -2.47 15.53 3.48
N VAL A 150 -3.72 15.40 3.90
CA VAL A 150 -4.72 14.49 3.33
C VAL A 150 -5.89 15.32 2.81
N TYR A 151 -6.36 15.03 1.59
CA TYR A 151 -7.56 15.65 1.01
C TYR A 151 -8.57 14.62 0.54
N GLY A 152 -9.85 14.86 0.86
CA GLY A 152 -10.98 14.12 0.31
C GLY A 152 -11.50 12.99 1.21
N LYS A 153 -12.09 11.95 0.60
CA LYS A 153 -12.82 10.88 1.33
C LYS A 153 -12.42 9.49 0.86
N THR A 154 -12.14 8.61 1.83
CA THR A 154 -11.85 7.18 1.60
C THR A 154 -12.77 6.33 2.46
N LYS A 155 -13.48 5.39 1.84
CA LYS A 155 -14.30 4.39 2.53
C LYS A 155 -13.43 3.19 2.91
N VAL A 156 -13.37 2.88 4.21
CA VAL A 156 -12.60 1.73 4.70
C VAL A 156 -13.50 0.51 4.85
N HIS A 157 -13.11 -0.59 4.21
CA HIS A 157 -13.75 -1.89 4.31
C HIS A 157 -12.85 -2.82 5.13
N VAL A 158 -13.36 -3.29 6.27
CA VAL A 158 -12.64 -4.21 7.15
C VAL A 158 -13.03 -5.65 6.79
N VAL A 159 -12.04 -6.45 6.45
CA VAL A 159 -12.19 -7.90 6.24
C VAL A 159 -11.77 -8.58 7.55
N GLU A 160 -12.75 -9.06 8.31
CA GLU A 160 -12.52 -9.71 9.61
C GLU A 160 -12.03 -11.15 9.43
N PHE A 161 -10.99 -11.52 10.19
CA PHE A 161 -10.54 -12.90 10.33
C PHE A 161 -10.66 -13.37 11.77
N SER A 162 -11.59 -14.31 12.01
CA SER A 162 -11.62 -15.08 13.25
C SER A 162 -10.48 -16.09 13.24
N VAL A 163 -9.48 -15.90 14.10
CA VAL A 163 -8.52 -16.97 14.40
C VAL A 163 -9.29 -18.03 15.19
N ASN A 164 -9.65 -19.14 14.56
CA ASN A 164 -10.27 -20.27 15.25
C ASN A 164 -9.42 -20.63 16.47
N SER A 165 -10.01 -20.45 17.65
CA SER A 165 -9.45 -20.93 18.91
C SER A 165 -9.16 -22.42 18.75
N ARG A 166 -7.93 -22.82 19.10
CA ARG A 166 -7.51 -24.23 19.09
C ARG A 166 -8.59 -25.05 19.79
N LYS A 167 -9.22 -25.99 19.06
CA LYS A 167 -10.04 -27.03 19.67
C LYS A 167 -9.20 -27.70 20.75
N LYS A 168 -9.56 -27.50 22.03
CA LYS A 168 -9.14 -28.44 23.08
C LYS A 168 -9.67 -29.79 22.66
N LYS A 169 -8.76 -30.73 22.35
CA LYS A 169 -9.15 -32.14 22.18
C LYS A 169 -9.71 -32.64 23.52
N PRO A 170 -10.73 -33.52 23.47
CA PRO A 170 -11.35 -34.11 24.66
C PRO A 170 -10.34 -34.92 25.48
#